data_AF-A0A7X7I8H4-F1
#
_entry.id   AF-A0A7X7I8H4-F1
#
_cell.length_a   1.000
_cell.length_b   1.000
_cell.length_c   1.000
_cell.angle_alpha   90.00
_cell.angle_beta   90.00
_cell.angle_gamma   90.00
#
_symmetry.space_group_name_H-M   'P 1'
#
loop_
_entity.id
_entity.type
_entity.pdbx_description
1 polymer ?
#
loop_
_entity_poly.entity_id
_entity_poly.type
_entity_poly.pdbx_seq_one_letter_code
_entity_poly.pdbx_strand_id
1 'polypeptide(L)'
;MVAVSYIGWGLPLLLIPVSFLTYRMKNKKKKRYLVYIFILFVAFIFNLTGISFKVDFLDSTLYLVVSFIICEFCWSITRIKNRPLVTLFVICGVILFGAAYKDWLVGGPQKNNSLRATTIKDRYIIRENVYTVKERNTFTAKGMTKTIALYRDITKHPFETRIGEYVLPEGYFKAQIRYHWTRTPRGVKLNLIGDSDTLWSLGDGL
;
A
#
# COMPACT_ATOMS: atom_id res chain seq x y z
N MET A 1 -9.70 9.03 18.42
CA MET A 1 -9.17 8.62 17.10
C MET A 1 -8.42 9.73 16.33
N VAL A 2 -8.18 10.91 16.91
CA VAL A 2 -7.52 12.04 16.22
C VAL A 2 -6.00 12.02 16.39
N ALA A 3 -5.48 11.61 17.55
CA ALA A 3 -4.04 11.58 17.84
C ALA A 3 -3.24 10.56 17.00
N VAL A 4 -3.82 9.39 16.72
CA VAL A 4 -3.21 8.35 15.87
C VAL A 4 -3.02 8.83 14.43
N SER A 5 -3.89 9.74 13.97
CA SER A 5 -3.70 10.42 12.68
C SER A 5 -2.41 11.24 12.72
N TYR A 6 -2.29 12.21 13.64
CA TYR A 6 -1.16 13.15 13.71
C TYR A 6 0.22 12.49 13.92
N ILE A 7 0.28 11.39 14.66
CA ILE A 7 1.54 10.65 14.88
C ILE A 7 2.02 9.95 13.60
N GLY A 8 1.09 9.40 12.79
CA GLY A 8 1.42 8.91 11.45
C GLY A 8 1.85 10.03 10.49
N TRP A 9 1.33 11.25 10.69
CA TRP A 9 1.64 12.44 9.89
C TRP A 9 3.02 13.06 10.18
N GLY A 10 3.50 12.99 11.42
CA GLY A 10 4.83 13.48 11.80
C GLY A 10 5.96 12.54 11.39
N LEU A 11 5.67 11.24 11.19
CA LEU A 11 6.68 10.23 10.90
C LEU A 11 7.51 10.54 9.65
N PRO A 12 6.91 10.90 8.48
CA PRO A 12 7.65 11.31 7.28
C PRO A 12 8.52 12.55 7.50
N LEU A 13 8.06 13.51 8.31
CA LEU A 13 8.82 14.72 8.64
C LEU A 13 9.97 14.41 9.62
N LEU A 14 9.81 13.40 10.47
CA LEU A 14 10.86 12.89 11.34
C LEU A 14 11.92 12.07 10.58
N LEU A 15 11.62 11.59 9.37
CA LEU A 15 12.60 10.88 8.54
C LEU A 15 13.80 11.76 8.22
N ILE A 16 13.61 13.06 7.97
CA ILE A 16 14.68 13.99 7.63
C ILE A 16 15.68 14.17 8.81
N PRO A 17 15.24 14.55 10.04
CA PRO A 17 16.14 14.67 11.18
C PRO A 17 16.68 13.32 11.65
N VAL A 18 15.90 12.23 11.58
CA VAL A 18 16.39 10.89 11.93
C VAL A 18 17.49 10.45 10.96
N SER A 19 17.29 10.62 9.65
CA SER A 19 18.32 10.36 8.63
C SER A 19 19.61 11.16 8.92
N PHE A 20 19.46 12.44 9.23
CA PHE A 20 20.58 13.31 9.55
C PHE A 20 21.36 12.83 10.78
N LEU A 21 20.66 12.41 11.85
CA LEU A 21 21.27 11.87 13.06
C LEU A 21 21.92 10.50 12.83
N THR A 22 21.24 9.59 12.14
CA THR A 22 21.78 8.27 11.81
C THR A 22 23.04 8.35 10.96
N TYR A 23 23.15 9.36 10.09
CA TYR A 23 24.35 9.61 9.31
C TYR A 23 25.58 10.01 10.16
N ARG A 24 25.39 10.78 11.24
CA ARG A 24 26.50 11.21 12.13
C ARG A 24 27.12 10.04 12.90
N MET A 25 26.39 8.93 13.05
CA MET A 25 26.88 7.70 13.67
C MET A 25 27.79 6.91 12.71
N LYS A 26 29.04 7.38 12.54
CA LYS A 26 30.02 6.78 11.61
C LYS A 26 30.31 5.29 11.85
N ASN A 27 30.19 4.80 13.09
CA ASN A 27 30.71 3.48 13.49
C ASN A 27 29.85 2.27 13.09
N LYS A 28 28.68 2.44 12.45
CA LYS A 28 27.79 1.29 12.09
C LYS A 28 27.24 1.30 10.67
N LYS A 29 27.82 2.06 9.74
CA LYS A 29 27.33 2.19 8.35
C LYS A 29 27.10 0.83 7.65
N LYS A 30 28.06 -0.09 7.73
CA LYS A 30 27.95 -1.43 7.10
C LYS A 30 26.79 -2.24 7.68
N LYS A 31 26.62 -2.28 9.01
CA LYS A 31 25.52 -2.99 9.68
C LYS A 31 24.16 -2.39 9.33
N ARG A 32 24.07 -1.06 9.24
CA ARG A 32 22.85 -0.34 8.87
C ARG A 32 22.38 -0.70 7.45
N TYR A 33 23.29 -0.68 6.47
CA TYR A 33 22.94 -1.05 5.08
C TYR A 33 22.58 -2.52 4.93
N LEU A 34 23.19 -3.43 5.71
CA LEU A 34 22.76 -4.83 5.76
C LEU A 34 21.31 -4.98 6.26
N VAL A 35 20.93 -4.24 7.31
CA VAL A 35 19.54 -4.21 7.80
C VAL A 35 18.59 -3.65 6.74
N TYR A 36 18.99 -2.59 6.03
CA TYR A 36 18.19 -2.01 4.95
C TYR A 36 17.95 -3.01 3.81
N ILE A 37 19.00 -3.72 3.37
CA ILE A 37 18.89 -4.76 2.34
C ILE A 37 17.92 -5.86 2.79
N PHE A 38 18.02 -6.30 4.05
CA PHE A 38 17.12 -7.30 4.61
C PHE A 38 15.65 -6.84 4.60
N ILE A 39 15.38 -5.61 5.07
CA ILE A 39 14.01 -5.06 5.07
C ILE A 39 13.46 -4.92 3.65
N LEU A 40 14.27 -4.42 2.71
CA LEU A 40 13.88 -4.30 1.30
C LEU A 40 13.62 -5.67 0.68
N PHE A 41 14.41 -6.68 1.02
CA PHE A 41 14.20 -8.05 0.58
C PHE A 41 12.88 -8.62 1.11
N VAL A 42 12.57 -8.45 2.41
CA VAL A 42 11.29 -8.88 2.99
C VAL A 42 10.11 -8.17 2.31
N ALA A 43 10.19 -6.85 2.14
CA ALA A 43 9.17 -6.08 1.44
C ALA A 43 9.00 -6.54 -0.02
N PHE A 44 10.11 -6.87 -0.70
CA PHE A 44 10.09 -7.41 -2.05
C PHE A 44 9.40 -8.77 -2.12
N ILE A 45 9.70 -9.70 -1.19
CA ILE A 45 9.03 -11.00 -1.12
C ILE A 45 7.53 -10.84 -0.87
N PHE A 46 7.13 -9.94 0.03
CA PHE A 46 5.71 -9.67 0.31
C PHE A 46 4.99 -9.15 -0.93
N ASN A 47 5.60 -8.18 -1.63
CA ASN A 47 5.06 -7.66 -2.89
C ASN A 47 5.00 -8.73 -3.99
N LEU A 48 6.04 -9.56 -4.14
CA LEU A 48 6.11 -10.62 -5.15
C LEU A 48 5.05 -11.71 -4.91
N THR A 49 4.79 -12.04 -3.65
CA THR A 49 3.84 -13.08 -3.26
C THR A 49 2.41 -12.55 -3.07
N GLY A 50 2.20 -11.24 -3.20
CA GLY A 50 0.91 -10.60 -2.92
C GLY A 50 0.46 -10.74 -1.47
N ILE A 51 1.39 -10.91 -0.54
CA ILE A 51 1.13 -11.04 0.90
C ILE A 51 1.07 -9.64 1.52
N SER A 52 0.01 -9.36 2.28
CA SER A 52 -0.15 -8.16 3.09
C SER A 52 -0.47 -8.51 4.54
N PHE A 53 -0.30 -7.56 5.45
CA PHE A 53 -0.77 -7.72 6.82
C PHE A 53 -2.30 -7.58 6.86
N LYS A 54 -2.98 -8.34 7.73
CA LYS A 54 -4.41 -8.14 7.98
C LYS A 54 -4.73 -6.76 8.58
N VAL A 55 -3.73 -6.14 9.19
CA VAL A 55 -3.81 -4.82 9.84
C VAL A 55 -3.11 -3.78 8.97
N ASP A 56 -3.90 -2.90 8.34
CA ASP A 56 -3.44 -1.87 7.39
C ASP A 56 -2.33 -0.95 7.94
N PHE A 57 -2.26 -0.75 9.27
CA PHE A 57 -1.20 0.06 9.90
C PHE A 57 0.20 -0.57 9.75
N LEU A 58 0.30 -1.90 9.75
CA LEU A 58 1.58 -2.60 9.59
C LEU A 58 2.10 -2.49 8.15
N ASP A 59 1.23 -2.64 7.15
CA ASP A 59 1.58 -2.38 5.74
C ASP A 59 1.99 -0.91 5.54
N SER A 60 1.25 0.01 6.14
CA SER A 60 1.59 1.44 6.10
C SER A 60 2.95 1.74 6.75
N THR A 61 3.26 1.06 7.85
CA THR A 61 4.56 1.17 8.54
C THR A 61 5.69 0.61 7.69
N LEU A 62 5.50 -0.59 7.10
CA LEU A 62 6.46 -1.20 6.19
C LEU A 62 6.75 -0.28 4.99
N TYR A 63 5.70 0.29 4.40
CA TYR A 63 5.83 1.27 3.31
C TYR A 63 6.63 2.51 3.74
N LEU A 64 6.38 3.06 4.93
CA LEU A 64 7.13 4.21 5.45
C LEU A 64 8.60 3.87 5.71
N VAL A 65 8.90 2.68 6.24
CA VAL A 65 10.27 2.23 6.46
C VAL A 65 11.00 2.05 5.13
N VAL A 66 10.38 1.44 4.12
CA VAL A 66 10.94 1.31 2.77
C VAL A 66 11.19 2.70 2.16
N SER A 67 10.23 3.61 2.28
CA SER A 67 10.36 5.00 1.81
C SER A 67 11.53 5.71 2.50
N PHE A 68 11.69 5.51 3.81
CA PHE A 68 12.82 6.06 4.56
C PHE A 68 14.17 5.54 4.05
N ILE A 69 14.29 4.23 3.82
CA ILE A 69 15.51 3.61 3.31
C ILE A 69 15.89 4.20 1.94
N ILE A 70 14.90 4.37 1.05
CA ILE A 70 15.10 4.99 -0.27
C ILE A 70 15.56 6.44 -0.11
N CYS A 71 14.91 7.22 0.76
CA CYS A 71 15.30 8.61 1.04
C CYS A 71 16.75 8.71 1.58
N GLU A 72 17.13 7.87 2.55
CA GLU A 72 18.51 7.78 3.07
C GLU A 72 19.50 7.44 1.95
N PHE A 73 19.15 6.49 1.08
CA PHE A 73 20.00 6.08 -0.05
C PHE A 73 20.18 7.22 -1.06
N CYS A 74 19.09 7.87 -1.47
CA CYS A 74 19.14 9.04 -2.34
C CYS A 74 20.00 10.15 -1.75
N TRP A 75 19.81 10.47 -0.46
CA TRP A 75 20.60 11.48 0.24
C TRP A 75 22.08 11.11 0.40
N SER A 76 22.40 9.82 0.49
CA SER A 76 23.78 9.36 0.49
C SER A 76 24.42 9.53 -0.90
N ILE A 77 23.65 9.35 -1.98
CA ILE A 77 24.12 9.49 -3.37
C ILE A 77 24.29 10.97 -3.76
N THR A 78 23.41 11.86 -3.30
CA THR A 78 23.53 13.31 -3.59
C THR A 78 24.81 13.95 -3.04
N ARG A 79 25.57 13.22 -2.22
CA ARG A 79 26.86 13.63 -1.66
C ARG A 79 28.08 13.11 -2.45
N ILE A 80 27.85 12.38 -3.55
CA ILE A 80 28.89 12.00 -4.51
C ILE A 80 29.32 13.26 -5.28
N LYS A 81 30.63 13.46 -5.52
CA LYS A 81 31.18 14.65 -6.21
C LYS A 81 30.62 14.86 -7.64
N ASN A 82 29.96 13.85 -8.21
CA ASN A 82 29.45 13.88 -9.57
C ASN A 82 28.13 14.66 -9.67
N ARG A 83 28.23 15.98 -9.83
CA ARG A 83 27.09 16.93 -9.88
C ARG A 83 25.94 16.50 -10.82
N PRO A 84 26.14 16.06 -12.08
CA PRO A 84 25.03 15.70 -12.95
C PRO A 84 24.23 14.48 -12.46
N LEU A 85 24.88 13.46 -11.89
CA LEU A 85 24.17 12.32 -11.29
C LEU A 85 23.32 12.76 -10.10
N VAL A 86 23.86 13.64 -9.26
CA VAL A 86 23.14 14.21 -8.12
C VAL A 86 21.87 14.93 -8.58
N THR A 87 21.97 15.80 -9.60
CA THR A 87 20.84 16.54 -10.15
C THR A 87 19.77 15.61 -10.72
N LEU A 88 20.16 14.60 -11.50
CA LEU A 88 19.23 13.61 -12.07
C LEU A 88 18.47 12.87 -10.96
N PHE A 89 19.17 12.44 -9.90
CA PHE A 89 18.55 11.77 -8.76
C PHE A 89 17.59 12.66 -7.98
N VAL A 90 17.92 13.94 -7.79
CA VAL A 90 17.01 14.91 -7.16
C VAL A 90 15.74 15.08 -7.98
N ILE A 91 15.86 15.22 -9.30
CA ILE A 91 14.70 15.33 -10.21
C ILE A 91 13.84 14.06 -10.12
N CYS A 92 14.43 12.87 -10.23
CA CYS A 92 13.71 11.60 -10.08
C CYS A 92 13.03 11.48 -8.70
N GLY A 93 13.71 11.91 -7.63
CA GLY A 93 13.18 11.91 -6.27
C GLY A 93 11.96 12.83 -6.12
N VAL A 94 12.02 14.04 -6.69
CA VAL A 94 10.88 14.98 -6.70
C VAL A 94 9.71 14.42 -7.50
N ILE A 95 9.96 13.81 -8.66
CA ILE A 95 8.91 13.18 -9.48
C ILE A 95 8.27 12.01 -8.72
N LEU A 96 9.08 11.12 -8.14
CA LEU A 96 8.60 9.98 -7.35
C LEU A 96 7.83 10.43 -6.10
N PHE A 97 8.30 11.47 -5.41
CA PHE A 97 7.59 12.06 -4.28
C PHE A 97 6.25 12.66 -4.71
N GLY A 98 6.25 13.45 -5.79
CA GLY A 98 5.01 14.01 -6.36
C GLY A 98 4.02 12.92 -6.78
N ALA A 99 4.49 11.82 -7.35
CA ALA A 99 3.65 10.68 -7.73
C ALA A 99 3.10 9.92 -6.51
N ALA A 100 3.96 9.60 -5.53
CA ALA A 100 3.59 8.84 -4.34
C ALA A 100 2.66 9.61 -3.38
N TYR A 101 2.81 10.94 -3.35
CA TYR A 101 2.05 11.85 -2.48
C TYR A 101 1.09 12.76 -3.24
N LYS A 102 0.80 12.47 -4.51
CA LYS A 102 -0.18 13.20 -5.34
C LYS A 102 -1.51 13.39 -4.61
N ASP A 103 -2.03 12.33 -3.99
CA ASP A 103 -3.33 12.36 -3.32
C ASP A 103 -3.29 13.24 -2.06
N TRP A 104 -2.12 13.34 -1.44
CA TRP A 104 -1.88 14.25 -0.32
C TRP A 104 -1.75 15.71 -0.78
N LEU A 105 -1.01 15.96 -1.86
CA LEU A 105 -0.83 17.29 -2.45
C LEU A 105 -2.15 17.89 -2.94
N VAL A 106 -3.03 17.06 -3.54
CA VAL A 106 -4.30 17.52 -4.12
C VAL A 106 -5.43 17.53 -3.07
N GLY A 107 -5.49 16.54 -2.18
CA GLY A 107 -6.59 16.35 -1.24
C GLY A 107 -6.41 17.02 0.13
N GLY A 108 -5.18 17.41 0.47
CA GLY A 108 -4.82 17.90 1.81
C GLY A 108 -4.78 16.79 2.88
N PRO A 109 -4.28 17.11 4.08
CA PRO A 109 -4.00 16.11 5.13
C PRO A 109 -5.25 15.43 5.69
N GLN A 110 -6.41 16.09 5.72
CA GLN A 110 -7.62 15.48 6.30
C GLN A 110 -8.24 14.36 5.43
N LYS A 111 -7.96 14.32 4.13
CA LYS A 111 -8.60 13.37 3.20
C LYS A 111 -7.83 12.05 3.05
N ASN A 112 -6.54 11.97 3.39
CA ASN A 112 -5.76 10.75 3.15
C ASN A 112 -6.20 9.57 4.04
N ASN A 113 -6.67 9.83 5.26
CA ASN A 113 -7.10 8.77 6.19
C ASN A 113 -8.46 8.17 5.83
N SER A 114 -9.38 8.94 5.26
CA SER A 114 -10.65 8.40 4.75
C SER A 114 -10.52 7.77 3.37
N LEU A 115 -9.53 8.18 2.57
CA LEU A 115 -9.24 7.61 1.26
C LEU A 115 -8.50 6.28 1.36
N ARG A 116 -7.48 6.17 2.23
CA ARG A 116 -6.71 4.92 2.39
C ARG A 116 -7.35 3.88 3.31
N ALA A 117 -8.38 4.24 4.07
CA ALA A 117 -9.03 3.29 4.97
C ALA A 117 -9.68 2.16 4.16
N THR A 118 -9.13 0.96 4.30
CA THR A 118 -9.72 -0.22 3.70
C THR A 118 -10.89 -0.66 4.56
N THR A 119 -12.08 -0.73 3.96
CA THR A 119 -13.28 -1.16 4.68
C THR A 119 -13.57 -2.60 4.32
N ILE A 120 -13.72 -3.46 5.33
CA ILE A 120 -14.20 -4.82 5.12
C ILE A 120 -15.69 -4.76 4.81
N LYS A 121 -16.07 -5.25 3.63
CA LYS A 121 -17.46 -5.19 3.15
C LYS A 121 -18.20 -6.50 3.30
N ASP A 122 -17.50 -7.60 3.05
CA ASP A 122 -18.09 -8.92 3.12
C ASP A 122 -17.01 -9.96 3.46
N ARG A 123 -17.44 -11.09 4.01
CA ARG A 123 -16.58 -12.22 4.35
C ARG A 123 -17.26 -13.53 3.99
N TYR A 124 -16.47 -14.46 3.46
CA TYR A 124 -16.92 -15.79 3.13
C TYR A 124 -15.98 -16.84 3.70
N ILE A 125 -16.55 -17.81 4.41
CA ILE A 125 -15.79 -18.87 5.09
C ILE A 125 -16.09 -20.18 4.39
N ILE A 126 -15.04 -20.88 3.97
CA ILE A 126 -15.15 -22.21 3.39
C ILE A 126 -14.10 -23.12 4.01
N ARG A 127 -14.58 -24.11 4.79
CA ARG A 127 -13.72 -24.98 5.62
C ARG A 127 -12.85 -24.12 6.56
N GLU A 128 -11.54 -24.22 6.43
CA GLU A 128 -10.56 -23.46 7.24
C GLU A 128 -10.10 -22.15 6.58
N ASN A 129 -10.56 -21.86 5.36
CA ASN A 129 -10.16 -20.66 4.63
C ASN A 129 -11.18 -19.53 4.82
N VAL A 130 -10.69 -18.35 5.18
CA VAL A 130 -11.49 -17.13 5.29
C VAL A 130 -11.12 -16.22 4.13
N TYR A 131 -12.15 -15.79 3.38
CA TYR A 131 -12.02 -14.84 2.29
C TYR A 131 -12.67 -13.53 2.71
N THR A 132 -11.99 -12.41 2.45
CA THR A 132 -12.43 -11.08 2.87
C THR A 132 -12.45 -10.15 1.67
N VAL A 133 -13.56 -9.45 1.50
CA VAL A 133 -13.69 -8.38 0.49
C VAL A 133 -13.40 -7.05 1.14
N LYS A 134 -12.46 -6.34 0.53
CA LYS A 134 -11.94 -5.06 1.00
C LYS A 134 -12.19 -4.01 -0.06
N GLU A 135 -12.85 -2.92 0.34
CA GLU A 135 -13.04 -1.72 -0.50
C GLU A 135 -12.08 -0.62 -0.08
N ARG A 136 -11.46 0.03 -1.07
CA ARG A 136 -10.60 1.20 -0.89
C ARG A 136 -10.98 2.29 -1.89
N ASN A 137 -10.94 3.54 -1.43
CA ASN A 137 -11.19 4.70 -2.28
C ASN A 137 -9.85 5.31 -2.74
N THR A 138 -9.72 5.62 -4.02
CA THR A 138 -8.48 6.18 -4.56
C THR A 138 -8.77 7.48 -5.28
N PHE A 139 -7.90 8.47 -5.14
CA PHE A 139 -8.02 9.71 -5.89
C PHE A 139 -7.19 9.61 -7.16
N THR A 140 -7.81 9.89 -8.29
CA THR A 140 -7.13 9.95 -9.59
C THR A 140 -7.21 11.38 -10.12
N ALA A 141 -6.42 11.71 -11.14
CA ALA A 141 -6.44 13.05 -11.73
C ALA A 141 -7.82 13.42 -12.31
N LYS A 142 -8.64 12.42 -12.63
CA LYS A 142 -9.97 12.56 -13.25
C LYS A 142 -11.12 12.42 -12.25
N GLY A 143 -10.84 12.14 -10.98
CA GLY A 143 -11.86 11.99 -9.93
C GLY A 143 -11.58 10.86 -8.95
N MET A 144 -12.55 10.57 -8.09
CA MET A 144 -12.45 9.46 -7.13
C MET A 144 -12.86 8.14 -7.78
N THR A 145 -12.07 7.10 -7.58
CA THR A 145 -12.37 5.72 -8.01
C THR A 145 -12.49 4.81 -6.79
N LYS A 146 -13.25 3.73 -6.94
CA LYS A 146 -13.40 2.69 -5.91
C LYS A 146 -12.66 1.44 -6.38
N THR A 147 -11.84 0.88 -5.51
CA THR A 147 -11.11 -0.36 -5.76
C THR A 147 -11.65 -1.44 -4.83
N ILE A 148 -12.02 -2.58 -5.41
CA ILE A 148 -12.52 -3.75 -4.70
C ILE A 148 -11.46 -4.83 -4.82
N ALA A 149 -10.97 -5.33 -3.68
CA ALA A 149 -9.96 -6.38 -3.64
C ALA A 149 -10.44 -7.58 -2.82
N LEU A 150 -10.13 -8.77 -3.31
CA LEU A 150 -10.41 -10.04 -2.66
C LEU A 150 -9.12 -10.55 -2.00
N TYR A 151 -9.21 -10.85 -0.71
CA TYR A 151 -8.13 -11.41 0.07
C TYR A 151 -8.50 -12.78 0.61
N ARG A 152 -7.48 -13.63 0.79
CA ARG A 152 -7.57 -14.88 1.53
C ARG A 152 -6.67 -14.81 2.75
N ASP A 153 -7.25 -15.04 3.92
CA ASP A 153 -6.52 -15.10 5.16
C ASP A 153 -5.56 -16.29 5.16
N ILE A 154 -4.32 -16.07 5.61
CA ILE A 154 -3.41 -17.16 5.90
C ILE A 154 -3.73 -17.65 7.32
N THR A 155 -4.19 -18.90 7.42
CA THR A 155 -4.65 -19.52 8.67
C THR A 155 -3.58 -19.41 9.76
N LYS A 156 -3.98 -18.97 10.96
CA LYS A 156 -3.12 -18.77 12.15
C LYS A 156 -1.99 -17.74 12.01
N HIS A 157 -1.96 -16.97 10.93
CA HIS A 157 -0.98 -15.91 10.73
C HIS A 157 -1.66 -14.52 10.63
N PRO A 158 -0.94 -13.43 10.97
CA PRO A 158 -1.44 -12.05 10.82
C PRO A 158 -1.40 -11.58 9.36
N PHE A 159 -1.28 -12.50 8.40
CA PHE A 159 -1.09 -12.24 6.99
C PHE A 159 -2.32 -12.65 6.18
N GLU A 160 -2.49 -12.01 5.04
CA GLU A 160 -3.48 -12.32 4.02
C GLU A 160 -2.81 -12.27 2.65
N THR A 161 -3.35 -13.00 1.68
CA THR A 161 -2.89 -13.01 0.30
C THR A 161 -3.94 -12.33 -0.57
N ARG A 162 -3.53 -11.36 -1.38
CA ARG A 162 -4.40 -10.73 -2.37
C ARG A 162 -4.62 -11.70 -3.54
N ILE A 163 -5.87 -12.08 -3.77
CA ILE A 163 -6.27 -12.95 -4.89
C ILE A 163 -6.43 -12.14 -6.17
N GLY A 164 -7.09 -10.98 -6.06
CA GLY A 164 -7.34 -10.13 -7.21
C GLY A 164 -7.95 -8.80 -6.79
N GLU A 165 -7.90 -7.85 -7.71
CA GLU A 165 -8.50 -6.53 -7.53
C GLU A 165 -9.23 -6.08 -8.79
N TYR A 166 -10.27 -5.29 -8.59
CA TYR A 166 -11.02 -4.64 -9.63
C TYR A 166 -11.18 -3.16 -9.30
N VAL A 167 -10.74 -2.30 -10.21
CA VAL A 167 -10.89 -0.85 -10.09
C VAL A 167 -12.13 -0.44 -10.86
N LEU A 168 -13.11 0.16 -10.19
CA LEU A 168 -14.30 0.67 -10.85
C LEU A 168 -13.91 1.79 -11.83
N PRO A 169 -14.53 1.84 -13.02
CA PRO A 169 -14.37 2.95 -13.94
C PRO A 169 -14.75 4.30 -13.30
N GLU A 170 -14.20 5.36 -13.84
CA GLU A 170 -14.49 6.73 -13.41
C GLU A 170 -15.99 7.03 -13.50
N GLY A 171 -16.53 7.78 -12.53
CA GLY A 171 -17.96 8.08 -12.43
C GLY A 171 -18.79 7.06 -11.65
N TYR A 172 -18.32 5.81 -11.50
CA TYR A 172 -19.02 4.75 -10.78
C TYR A 172 -18.69 4.68 -9.28
N PHE A 173 -18.01 5.69 -8.74
CA PHE A 173 -17.62 5.73 -7.33
C PHE A 173 -18.80 5.51 -6.36
N LYS A 174 -19.96 6.10 -6.66
CA LYS A 174 -21.17 5.99 -5.84
C LYS A 174 -22.01 4.74 -6.13
N ALA A 175 -21.63 3.92 -7.10
CA ALA A 175 -22.37 2.71 -7.43
C ALA A 175 -22.38 1.76 -6.23
N GLN A 176 -23.56 1.19 -5.96
CA GLN A 176 -23.72 0.11 -5.00
C GLN A 176 -23.31 -1.20 -5.68
N ILE A 177 -22.38 -1.92 -5.05
CA ILE A 177 -21.90 -3.20 -5.56
C ILE A 177 -22.39 -4.28 -4.61
N ARG A 178 -23.06 -5.28 -5.17
CA ARG A 178 -23.48 -6.48 -4.44
C ARG A 178 -22.47 -7.59 -4.68
N TYR A 179 -22.30 -8.42 -3.67
CA TYR A 179 -21.31 -9.50 -3.64
C TYR A 179 -22.03 -10.84 -3.69
N HIS A 180 -21.73 -11.65 -4.71
CA HIS A 180 -22.27 -13.01 -4.80
C HIS A 180 -21.14 -14.04 -4.85
N TRP A 181 -21.13 -14.92 -3.85
CA TRP A 181 -20.12 -15.96 -3.70
C TRP A 181 -20.57 -17.26 -4.35
N THR A 182 -19.68 -17.85 -5.13
CA THR A 182 -19.85 -19.17 -5.72
C THR A 182 -18.63 -20.02 -5.39
N ARG A 183 -18.87 -21.25 -4.95
CA ARG A 183 -17.81 -22.23 -4.72
C ARG A 183 -17.36 -22.84 -6.05
N THR A 184 -16.06 -22.91 -6.29
CA THR A 184 -15.47 -23.59 -7.44
C THR A 184 -14.59 -24.76 -6.99
N PRO A 185 -14.23 -25.70 -7.88
CA PRO A 185 -13.30 -26.79 -7.53
C PRO A 185 -11.91 -26.29 -7.09
N ARG A 186 -11.50 -25.12 -7.57
CA ARG A 186 -10.19 -24.50 -7.29
C ARG A 186 -10.22 -23.50 -6.12
N GLY A 187 -11.40 -23.12 -5.61
CA GLY A 187 -11.53 -22.18 -4.51
C GLY A 187 -12.88 -21.48 -4.48
N VAL A 188 -12.86 -20.15 -4.46
CA VAL A 188 -14.06 -19.30 -4.48
C VAL A 188 -14.03 -18.38 -5.69
N LYS A 189 -15.22 -18.07 -6.20
CA LYS A 189 -15.49 -17.03 -7.18
C LYS A 189 -16.42 -16.02 -6.53
N LEU A 190 -16.04 -14.76 -6.58
CA LEU A 190 -16.82 -13.61 -6.14
C LEU A 190 -17.25 -12.83 -7.38
N ASN A 191 -18.55 -12.76 -7.62
CA ASN A 191 -19.11 -11.90 -8.65
C ASN A 191 -19.43 -10.53 -8.05
N LEU A 192 -18.92 -9.49 -8.69
CA LEU A 192 -19.24 -8.10 -8.41
C LEU A 192 -20.46 -7.73 -9.25
N ILE A 193 -21.61 -7.56 -8.61
CA ILE A 193 -22.89 -7.30 -9.27
C ILE A 193 -23.22 -5.81 -9.13
N GLY A 194 -23.48 -5.15 -10.25
CA GLY A 194 -23.98 -3.77 -10.28
C GLY A 194 -25.51 -3.72 -10.10
N ASP A 195 -26.18 -2.92 -10.92
CA ASP A 195 -27.64 -2.74 -10.84
C ASP A 195 -28.41 -3.98 -11.33
N SER A 196 -27.97 -4.60 -12.43
CA SER A 196 -28.61 -5.79 -13.02
C SER A 196 -27.64 -6.88 -13.48
N ASP A 197 -26.38 -6.53 -13.74
CA ASP A 197 -25.41 -7.44 -14.37
C ASP A 197 -24.16 -7.66 -13.53
N THR A 198 -23.45 -8.75 -13.83
CA THR A 198 -22.13 -9.02 -13.27
C THR A 198 -21.11 -8.13 -13.97
N LEU A 199 -20.52 -7.19 -13.21
CA LEU A 199 -19.50 -6.26 -13.71
C LEU A 199 -18.15 -6.96 -13.87
N TRP A 200 -17.80 -7.80 -12.90
CA TRP A 200 -16.53 -8.51 -12.87
C TRP A 200 -16.61 -9.73 -11.96
N SER A 201 -15.65 -10.64 -12.10
CA SER A 201 -15.47 -11.76 -11.18
C SER A 201 -14.04 -11.78 -10.64
N LEU A 202 -13.89 -12.05 -9.35
CA LEU A 202 -12.61 -12.26 -8.67
C LEU A 202 -12.58 -13.66 -8.08
N GLY A 203 -11.43 -14.35 -8.08
CA GLY A 203 -11.37 -15.67 -7.45
C GLY A 203 -10.14 -16.49 -7.81
N ASP A 204 -9.85 -17.49 -6.99
CA ASP A 204 -8.74 -18.44 -7.18
C ASP A 204 -8.95 -19.42 -8.36
N GLY A 205 -10.13 -19.41 -8.98
CA GLY A 205 -10.56 -20.42 -9.96
C GLY A 205 -11.39 -19.87 -11.11
N LEU A 206 -11.03 -18.70 -11.63
CA LEU A 206 -11.53 -18.21 -12.91
C LEU A 206 -10.88 -18.94 -14.09
#